data_AF-A0A7L5A2Z6-F1
#
_entry.id   AF-A0A7L5A2Z6-F1
#
_cell.length_a   1.000
_cell.length_b   1.000
_cell.length_c   1.000
_cell.angle_alpha   90.00
_cell.angle_beta   90.00
_cell.angle_gamma   90.00
#
_symmetry.space_group_name_H-M   'P 1'
#
loop_
_entity.id
_entity.type
_entity.pdbx_description
1 polymer ?
#
loop_
_entity_poly.entity_id
_entity_poly.type
_entity_poly.pdbx_seq_one_letter_code
_entity_poly.pdbx_strand_id
1 'polypeptide(L)'
;MFLPFLKNPFLSTTLNREDFRDLMEGHLSRLQGRNQDGRLTAQIAALQPHYDTYATFLRNQSENVGERQGSTDAVERLLAAFKGFAKDELLVDAEYHFKRKSPDAKALEEFLPRGRKEYSQATLLTLPTLLERTASLTQKYKAALGQELADRAATLLAEFKAARQTQSASKGDVQDDSKQEKKLRKAAARQLKLNLLEQLKQHIDEPEAVQALYDPKWFAKPGKGDAEKQ
;
A
#
# COMPACT_ATOMS: atom_id res chain seq x y z
N MET A 1 -37.73 -3.04 19.33
CA MET A 1 -36.42 -3.64 19.70
C MET A 1 -35.36 -2.54 19.66
N PHE A 2 -34.81 -2.11 20.81
CA PHE A 2 -33.93 -0.93 20.93
C PHE A 2 -32.45 -1.18 20.53
N LEU A 3 -32.06 -2.45 20.37
CA LEU A 3 -30.67 -2.87 20.15
C LEU A 3 -29.98 -2.28 18.90
N PRO A 4 -30.66 -2.04 17.75
CA PRO A 4 -30.03 -1.43 16.58
C PRO A 4 -29.50 -0.01 16.85
N PHE A 5 -30.17 0.75 17.73
CA PHE A 5 -29.77 2.11 18.12
C PHE A 5 -28.55 2.13 19.06
N LEU A 6 -28.13 0.97 19.59
CA LEU A 6 -26.91 0.83 20.39
C LEU A 6 -25.67 0.59 19.54
N LYS A 7 -25.79 0.41 18.21
CA LYS A 7 -24.62 0.33 17.33
C LYS A 7 -23.89 1.67 17.30
N ASN A 8 -22.57 1.63 17.09
CA ASN A 8 -21.79 2.86 16.95
C ASN A 8 -21.99 3.43 15.53
N PRO A 9 -22.68 4.58 15.36
CA PRO A 9 -22.95 5.12 14.03
C PRO A 9 -21.67 5.55 13.30
N PHE A 10 -20.61 5.89 14.05
CA PHE A 10 -19.33 6.33 13.52
C PHE A 10 -18.41 5.18 13.08
N LEU A 11 -18.78 3.94 13.38
CA LEU A 11 -18.03 2.74 12.97
C LEU A 11 -18.59 2.13 11.67
N SER A 12 -19.16 2.95 10.79
CA SER A 12 -19.66 2.48 9.49
C SER A 12 -18.52 2.05 8.58
N THR A 13 -18.70 0.94 7.84
CA THR A 13 -17.81 0.50 6.77
C THR A 13 -17.92 1.36 5.51
N THR A 14 -18.96 2.19 5.39
CA THR A 14 -19.21 3.04 4.22
C THR A 14 -18.46 4.36 4.26
N LEU A 15 -18.00 4.80 5.42
CA LEU A 15 -17.18 6.00 5.56
C LEU A 15 -15.75 5.67 5.11
N ASN A 16 -15.26 6.37 4.09
CA ASN A 16 -13.87 6.25 3.67
C ASN A 16 -12.94 6.94 4.69
N ARG A 17 -11.62 6.86 4.47
CA ARG A 17 -10.61 7.39 5.41
C ARG A 17 -10.67 8.91 5.56
N GLU A 18 -10.86 9.62 4.46
CA GLU A 18 -10.93 11.08 4.41
C GLU A 18 -12.24 11.55 5.03
N ASP A 19 -13.37 10.95 4.66
CA ASP A 19 -14.67 11.23 5.27
C ASP A 19 -14.65 11.03 6.79
N PHE A 20 -13.98 9.99 7.28
CA PHE A 20 -13.85 9.75 8.72
C PHE A 20 -12.98 10.80 9.42
N ARG A 21 -11.89 11.26 8.77
CA ARG A 21 -11.07 12.38 9.27
C ARG A 21 -11.89 13.66 9.30
N ASP A 22 -12.58 13.98 8.22
CA ASP A 22 -13.39 15.18 8.06
C ASP A 22 -14.58 15.19 9.04
N LEU A 23 -15.13 14.02 9.37
CA LEU A 23 -16.12 13.86 10.43
C LEU A 23 -15.55 14.26 11.79
N MET A 24 -14.36 13.76 12.15
CA MET A 24 -13.70 14.10 13.42
C MET A 24 -13.34 15.58 13.48
N GLU A 25 -12.74 16.12 12.42
CA GLU A 25 -12.35 17.52 12.31
C GLU A 25 -13.58 18.44 12.42
N GLY A 26 -14.63 18.13 11.66
CA GLY A 26 -15.87 18.89 11.68
C GLY A 26 -16.59 18.82 13.03
N HIS A 27 -16.49 17.72 13.77
CA HIS A 27 -17.05 17.63 15.12
C HIS A 27 -16.19 18.42 16.13
N LEU A 28 -14.86 18.30 16.08
CA LEU A 28 -13.96 19.08 16.93
C LEU A 28 -14.14 20.59 16.72
N SER A 29 -14.22 21.05 15.47
CA SER A 29 -14.45 22.46 15.13
C SER A 29 -15.77 22.97 15.73
N ARG A 30 -16.85 22.17 15.66
CA ARG A 30 -18.14 22.52 16.28
C ARG A 30 -18.08 22.55 17.81
N LEU A 31 -17.39 21.59 18.43
CA LEU A 31 -17.18 21.59 19.89
C LEU A 31 -16.41 22.83 20.33
N GLN A 32 -15.31 23.16 19.64
CA GLN A 32 -14.49 24.34 19.93
C GLN A 32 -15.27 25.64 19.75
N GLY A 33 -15.98 25.79 18.63
CA GLY A 33 -16.77 26.99 18.34
C GLY A 33 -17.95 27.21 19.29
N ARG A 34 -18.38 26.17 20.02
CA ARG A 34 -19.49 26.22 20.99
C ARG A 34 -19.05 26.02 22.44
N ASN A 35 -17.75 26.02 22.73
CA ASN A 35 -17.22 25.79 24.07
C ASN A 35 -17.34 27.04 24.97
N GLN A 36 -18.55 27.57 25.11
CA GLN A 36 -18.85 28.65 26.05
C GLN A 36 -18.67 28.13 27.48
N ASP A 37 -18.03 28.95 28.33
CA ASP A 37 -17.75 28.65 29.73
C ASP A 37 -16.98 27.34 29.98
N GLY A 38 -16.30 26.82 28.95
CA GLY A 38 -15.49 25.61 29.04
C GLY A 38 -16.27 24.29 29.17
N ARG A 39 -17.59 24.29 28.93
CA ARG A 39 -18.47 23.12 29.14
C ARG A 39 -18.14 21.91 28.27
N LEU A 40 -17.50 22.12 27.11
CA LEU A 40 -17.12 21.07 26.14
C LEU A 40 -15.63 20.72 26.21
N THR A 41 -14.87 21.33 27.13
CA THR A 41 -13.41 21.18 27.24
C THR A 41 -12.99 19.72 27.44
N ALA A 42 -13.73 18.96 28.26
CA ALA A 42 -13.45 17.55 28.49
C ALA A 42 -13.62 16.70 27.22
N GLN A 43 -14.66 16.97 26.41
CA GLN A 43 -14.92 16.26 25.17
C GLN A 43 -13.90 16.60 24.08
N ILE A 44 -13.47 17.87 24.02
CA ILE A 44 -12.40 18.32 23.13
C ILE A 44 -11.08 17.62 23.52
N ALA A 45 -10.71 17.68 24.80
CA ALA A 45 -9.47 17.07 25.30
C ALA A 45 -9.43 15.55 25.10
N ALA A 46 -10.58 14.87 25.16
CA ALA A 46 -10.67 13.44 24.91
C ALA A 46 -10.59 13.08 23.42
N LEU A 47 -11.15 13.90 22.52
CA LEU A 47 -11.21 13.60 21.08
C LEU A 47 -9.97 14.08 20.30
N GLN A 48 -9.38 15.21 20.70
CA GLN A 48 -8.24 15.83 19.99
C GLN A 48 -7.07 14.85 19.78
N PRO A 49 -6.60 14.07 20.77
CA PRO A 49 -5.49 13.15 20.57
C PRO A 49 -5.81 12.04 19.56
N HIS A 50 -7.08 11.61 19.48
CA HIS A 50 -7.52 10.62 18.51
C HIS A 50 -7.52 11.17 17.08
N TYR A 51 -7.97 12.41 16.91
CA TYR A 51 -7.88 13.11 15.64
C TYR A 51 -6.42 13.30 15.20
N ASP A 52 -5.56 13.85 16.06
CA ASP A 52 -4.16 14.13 15.74
C ASP A 52 -3.41 12.85 15.34
N THR A 53 -3.63 11.77 16.09
CA THR A 53 -3.03 10.45 15.80
C THR A 53 -3.51 9.90 14.46
N TYR A 54 -4.82 10.00 14.16
CA TYR A 54 -5.37 9.50 12.91
C TYR A 54 -4.94 10.35 11.70
N ALA A 55 -4.94 11.67 11.83
CA ALA A 55 -4.47 12.59 10.78
C ALA A 55 -2.98 12.37 10.46
N THR A 56 -2.15 12.24 11.50
CA THR A 56 -0.72 11.90 11.33
C THR A 56 -0.54 10.56 10.65
N PHE A 57 -1.30 9.54 11.04
CA PHE A 57 -1.27 8.23 10.41
C PHE A 57 -1.61 8.30 8.91
N LEU A 58 -2.65 9.05 8.52
CA LEU A 58 -3.01 9.23 7.11
C LEU A 58 -1.91 9.94 6.31
N ARG A 59 -1.27 10.96 6.89
CA ARG A 59 -0.15 11.65 6.24
C ARG A 59 1.01 10.69 5.96
N ASN A 60 1.41 9.91 6.96
CA ASN A 60 2.50 8.95 6.82
C ASN A 60 2.15 7.85 5.80
N GLN A 61 0.88 7.41 5.74
CA GLN A 61 0.43 6.49 4.69
C GLN A 61 0.61 7.07 3.29
N SER A 62 0.26 8.33 3.06
CA SER A 62 0.40 8.97 1.75
C SER A 62 1.86 9.06 1.30
N GLU A 63 2.78 9.37 2.23
CA GLU A 63 4.23 9.35 1.97
C GLU A 63 4.69 7.94 1.56
N ASN A 64 4.26 6.92 2.30
CA ASN A 64 4.60 5.52 2.03
C ASN A 64 4.00 5.00 0.70
N VAL A 65 2.90 5.56 0.21
CA VAL A 65 2.33 5.21 -1.10
C VAL A 65 3.26 5.63 -2.25
N GLY A 66 3.91 6.80 -2.13
CA GLY A 66 4.91 7.25 -3.11
C GLY A 66 6.09 6.28 -3.22
N GLU A 67 6.61 5.82 -2.08
CA GLU A 67 7.69 4.83 -2.04
C GLU A 67 7.27 3.46 -2.62
N ARG A 68 6.02 3.05 -2.37
CA ARG A 68 5.43 1.80 -2.92
C ARG A 68 5.28 1.83 -4.43
N GLN A 69 4.81 2.95 -4.97
CA GLN A 69 4.70 3.17 -6.42
C GLN A 69 6.09 3.16 -7.06
N GLY A 70 7.05 3.91 -6.50
CA GLY A 70 8.43 3.91 -6.98
C GLY A 70 9.07 2.52 -6.97
N SER A 71 8.79 1.71 -5.95
CA SER A 71 9.31 0.34 -5.85
C SER A 71 8.69 -0.60 -6.89
N THR A 72 7.41 -0.43 -7.24
CA THR A 72 6.74 -1.23 -8.27
C THR A 72 7.27 -0.87 -9.66
N ASP A 73 7.37 0.43 -9.94
CA ASP A 73 7.96 0.96 -11.17
C ASP A 73 9.40 0.48 -11.36
N ALA A 74 10.19 0.40 -10.27
CA ALA A 74 11.56 -0.07 -10.33
C ALA A 74 11.66 -1.52 -10.84
N VAL A 75 10.80 -2.42 -10.35
CA VAL A 75 10.82 -3.83 -10.79
C VAL A 75 10.37 -3.97 -12.25
N GLU A 76 9.39 -3.17 -12.68
CA GLU A 76 8.95 -3.16 -14.08
C GLU A 76 10.02 -2.60 -15.03
N ARG A 77 10.72 -1.53 -14.62
CA ARG A 77 11.87 -1.00 -15.35
C ARG A 77 12.99 -2.03 -15.45
N LEU A 78 13.25 -2.79 -14.39
CA LEU A 78 14.24 -3.87 -14.41
C LEU A 78 13.84 -5.02 -15.33
N LEU A 79 12.56 -5.36 -15.41
CA LEU A 79 12.08 -6.33 -16.40
C LEU A 79 12.34 -5.85 -17.83
N ALA A 80 12.05 -4.57 -18.12
CA ALA A 80 12.31 -3.98 -19.42
C ALA A 80 13.82 -3.93 -19.74
N ALA A 81 14.64 -3.50 -18.77
CA ALA A 81 16.09 -3.46 -18.89
C ALA A 81 16.67 -4.86 -19.14
N PHE A 82 16.22 -5.87 -18.41
CA PHE A 82 16.63 -7.25 -18.63
C PHE A 82 16.25 -7.76 -20.03
N LYS A 83 15.04 -7.45 -20.52
CA LYS A 83 14.62 -7.84 -21.87
C LYS A 83 15.47 -7.17 -22.96
N GLY A 84 15.81 -5.89 -22.79
CA GLY A 84 16.73 -5.18 -23.67
C GLY A 84 18.12 -5.82 -23.67
N PHE A 85 18.72 -5.94 -22.48
CA PHE A 85 20.01 -6.61 -22.28
C PHE A 85 20.04 -8.02 -22.90
N ALA A 86 19.00 -8.82 -22.65
CA ALA A 86 18.92 -10.17 -23.16
C ALA A 86 18.92 -10.19 -24.70
N LYS A 87 18.14 -9.32 -25.32
CA LYS A 87 17.97 -9.26 -26.77
C LYS A 87 19.20 -8.70 -27.48
N ASP A 88 19.73 -7.60 -26.98
CA ASP A 88 20.67 -6.75 -27.72
C ASP A 88 22.13 -7.11 -27.41
N GLU A 89 22.40 -7.72 -26.25
CA GLU A 89 23.76 -8.08 -25.81
C GLU A 89 23.87 -9.60 -25.60
N LEU A 90 23.19 -10.13 -24.59
CA LEU A 90 23.38 -11.52 -24.11
C LEU A 90 23.21 -12.57 -25.21
N LEU A 91 22.08 -12.54 -25.91
CA LEU A 91 21.77 -13.57 -26.92
C LEU A 91 22.65 -13.42 -28.15
N VAL A 92 23.03 -12.19 -28.51
CA VAL A 92 23.94 -11.91 -29.62
C VAL A 92 25.30 -12.52 -29.33
N ASP A 93 25.86 -12.23 -28.16
CA ASP A 93 27.19 -12.69 -27.78
C ASP A 93 27.23 -14.19 -27.53
N ALA A 94 26.29 -14.74 -26.75
CA ALA A 94 26.24 -16.17 -26.48
C ALA A 94 26.13 -16.99 -27.77
N GLU A 95 25.28 -16.58 -28.71
CA GLU A 95 25.15 -17.29 -29.97
C GLU A 95 26.34 -17.09 -30.90
N TYR A 96 26.89 -15.88 -30.99
CA TYR A 96 28.07 -15.65 -31.80
C TYR A 96 29.26 -16.49 -31.30
N HIS A 97 29.52 -16.47 -30.00
CA HIS A 97 30.63 -17.20 -29.41
C HIS A 97 30.43 -18.72 -29.48
N PHE A 98 29.27 -19.23 -29.06
CA PHE A 98 29.05 -20.68 -28.93
C PHE A 98 28.45 -21.37 -30.15
N LYS A 99 27.94 -20.65 -31.17
CA LYS A 99 27.58 -21.25 -32.46
C LYS A 99 28.64 -21.07 -33.54
N ARG A 100 29.40 -19.97 -33.51
CA ARG A 100 30.29 -19.60 -34.62
C ARG A 100 31.76 -19.56 -34.24
N LYS A 101 32.15 -18.74 -33.27
CA LYS A 101 33.57 -18.45 -32.98
C LYS A 101 34.28 -19.66 -32.34
N SER A 102 33.67 -20.27 -31.34
CA SER A 102 34.16 -21.45 -30.64
C SER A 102 32.96 -22.34 -30.30
N PRO A 103 32.52 -23.20 -31.24
CA PRO A 103 31.30 -23.97 -31.09
C PRO A 103 31.25 -24.77 -29.78
N ASP A 104 30.24 -24.49 -28.96
CA ASP A 104 29.95 -25.18 -27.71
C ASP A 104 28.44 -25.31 -27.55
N ALA A 105 27.90 -26.41 -28.07
CA ALA A 105 26.46 -26.67 -28.04
C ALA A 105 25.91 -26.78 -26.62
N LYS A 106 26.74 -27.24 -25.66
CA LYS A 106 26.33 -27.39 -24.26
C LYS A 106 26.21 -26.03 -23.58
N ALA A 107 27.19 -25.14 -23.76
CA ALA A 107 27.10 -23.77 -23.25
C ALA A 107 25.86 -23.05 -23.81
N LEU A 108 25.59 -23.21 -25.10
CA LEU A 108 24.42 -22.63 -25.72
C LEU A 108 23.10 -23.18 -25.16
N GLU A 109 23.00 -24.48 -24.93
CA GLU A 109 21.82 -25.12 -24.33
C GLU A 109 21.60 -24.67 -22.88
N GLU A 110 22.67 -24.46 -22.11
CA GLU A 110 22.59 -23.89 -20.76
C GLU A 110 22.02 -22.45 -20.76
N PHE A 111 22.42 -21.62 -21.74
CA PHE A 111 21.84 -20.29 -21.91
C PHE A 111 20.41 -20.32 -22.46
N LEU A 112 20.07 -21.25 -23.34
CA LEU A 112 18.81 -21.28 -24.07
C LEU A 112 18.02 -22.59 -23.89
N PRO A 113 17.73 -23.03 -22.65
CA PRO A 113 17.08 -24.33 -22.42
C PRO A 113 15.66 -24.37 -22.99
N ARG A 114 15.01 -23.20 -23.13
CA ARG A 114 13.68 -23.04 -23.77
C ARG A 114 13.74 -22.15 -25.01
N GLY A 115 14.93 -21.95 -25.56
CA GLY A 115 15.17 -21.07 -26.69
C GLY A 115 15.04 -19.57 -26.38
N ARG A 116 15.27 -18.73 -27.39
CA ARG A 116 15.29 -17.25 -27.25
C ARG A 116 13.97 -16.67 -26.73
N LYS A 117 12.84 -17.33 -27.01
CA LYS A 117 11.51 -16.84 -26.64
C LYS A 117 11.37 -16.65 -25.13
N GLU A 118 12.04 -17.49 -24.33
CA GLU A 118 12.04 -17.42 -22.86
C GLU A 118 12.45 -16.03 -22.34
N TYR A 119 13.46 -15.42 -22.96
CA TYR A 119 13.96 -14.11 -22.60
C TYR A 119 13.02 -12.99 -23.05
N SER A 120 12.58 -13.03 -24.31
CA SER A 120 11.66 -12.02 -24.86
C SER A 120 10.29 -12.01 -24.15
N GLN A 121 9.84 -13.17 -23.67
CA GLN A 121 8.58 -13.36 -22.95
C GLN A 121 8.76 -13.39 -21.43
N ALA A 122 9.91 -12.94 -20.91
CA ALA A 122 10.13 -12.85 -19.47
C ALA A 122 8.99 -12.07 -18.81
N THR A 123 8.55 -12.55 -17.65
CA THR A 123 7.54 -11.92 -16.80
C THR A 123 8.16 -11.64 -15.43
N LEU A 124 7.49 -10.86 -14.59
CA LEU A 124 7.91 -10.65 -13.21
C LEU A 124 8.07 -11.96 -12.41
N LEU A 125 7.33 -13.00 -12.78
CA LEU A 125 7.42 -14.32 -12.15
C LEU A 125 8.68 -15.08 -12.57
N THR A 126 9.09 -14.97 -13.84
CA THR A 126 10.23 -15.72 -14.39
C THR A 126 11.55 -14.94 -14.30
N LEU A 127 11.49 -13.62 -14.12
CA LEU A 127 12.64 -12.73 -14.07
C LEU A 127 13.72 -13.13 -13.04
N PRO A 128 13.40 -13.54 -11.79
CA PRO A 128 14.43 -13.94 -10.82
C PRO A 128 15.28 -15.09 -11.34
N THR A 129 14.63 -16.15 -11.83
CA THR A 129 15.29 -17.34 -12.37
C THR A 129 16.15 -17.00 -13.58
N LEU A 130 15.66 -16.11 -14.45
CA LEU A 130 16.40 -15.70 -15.64
C LEU A 130 17.61 -14.85 -15.31
N LEU A 131 17.51 -13.92 -14.35
CA LEU A 131 18.65 -13.09 -13.90
C LEU A 131 19.71 -13.95 -13.21
N GLU A 132 19.32 -14.86 -12.32
CA GLU A 132 20.23 -15.77 -11.63
C GLU A 132 20.98 -16.67 -12.61
N ARG A 133 20.24 -17.29 -13.54
CA ARG A 133 20.84 -18.12 -14.59
C ARG A 133 21.80 -17.30 -15.45
N THR A 134 21.37 -16.13 -15.88
CA THR A 134 22.18 -15.28 -16.75
C THR A 134 23.48 -14.86 -16.06
N ALA A 135 23.41 -14.31 -14.84
CA ALA A 135 24.59 -13.90 -14.08
C ALA A 135 25.54 -15.08 -13.79
N SER A 136 24.99 -16.26 -13.46
CA SER A 136 25.79 -17.46 -13.23
C SER A 136 26.52 -17.92 -14.50
N LEU A 137 25.81 -17.97 -15.64
CA LEU A 137 26.38 -18.45 -16.89
C LEU A 137 27.34 -17.45 -17.52
N THR A 138 27.07 -16.15 -17.48
CA THR A 138 28.02 -15.13 -17.96
C THR A 138 29.29 -15.13 -17.13
N GLN A 139 29.21 -15.42 -15.82
CA GLN A 139 30.38 -15.59 -14.98
C GLN A 139 31.14 -16.90 -15.31
N LYS A 140 30.43 -18.01 -15.50
CA LYS A 140 31.01 -19.31 -15.87
C LYS A 140 31.77 -19.24 -17.20
N TYR A 141 31.19 -18.59 -18.20
CA TYR A 141 31.75 -18.47 -19.54
C TYR A 141 32.42 -17.12 -19.82
N LYS A 142 32.81 -16.41 -18.76
CA LYS A 142 33.42 -15.08 -18.82
C LYS A 142 34.64 -14.98 -19.73
N ALA A 143 35.47 -16.03 -19.80
CA ALA A 143 36.62 -16.06 -20.69
C ALA A 143 36.23 -15.97 -22.17
N ALA A 144 35.06 -16.51 -22.54
CA ALA A 144 34.55 -16.45 -23.90
C ALA A 144 33.75 -15.17 -24.15
N LEU A 145 32.88 -14.78 -23.22
CA LEU A 145 31.90 -13.70 -23.38
C LEU A 145 32.42 -12.31 -22.96
N GLY A 146 33.52 -12.25 -22.23
CA GLY A 146 34.09 -11.01 -21.71
C GLY A 146 33.58 -10.64 -20.31
N GLN A 147 34.37 -9.79 -19.66
CA GLN A 147 34.10 -9.27 -18.32
C GLN A 147 32.87 -8.36 -18.28
N GLU A 148 32.70 -7.51 -19.30
CA GLU A 148 31.65 -6.49 -19.35
C GLU A 148 30.24 -7.11 -19.32
N LEU A 149 30.01 -8.17 -20.10
CA LEU A 149 28.75 -8.88 -20.12
C LEU A 149 28.44 -9.56 -18.77
N ALA A 150 29.47 -10.11 -18.11
CA ALA A 150 29.34 -10.72 -16.79
C ALA A 150 29.00 -9.68 -15.71
N ASP A 151 29.66 -8.52 -15.74
CA ASP A 151 29.38 -7.42 -14.81
C ASP A 151 27.98 -6.87 -15.03
N ARG A 152 27.55 -6.69 -16.29
CA ARG A 152 26.21 -6.21 -16.61
C ARG A 152 25.11 -7.12 -16.09
N ALA A 153 25.26 -8.44 -16.28
CA ALA A 153 24.34 -9.43 -15.74
C ALA A 153 24.31 -9.45 -14.20
N ALA A 154 25.48 -9.32 -13.56
CA ALA A 154 25.58 -9.24 -12.11
C ALA A 154 24.93 -7.97 -11.55
N THR A 155 25.10 -6.81 -12.20
CA THR A 155 24.45 -5.55 -11.86
C THR A 155 22.93 -5.68 -11.90
N LEU A 156 22.37 -6.20 -13.00
CA LEU A 156 20.91 -6.38 -13.12
C LEU A 156 20.35 -7.31 -12.04
N LEU A 157 21.07 -8.38 -11.68
CA LEU A 157 20.66 -9.27 -10.58
C LEU A 157 20.70 -8.56 -9.22
N ALA A 158 21.74 -7.76 -8.97
CA ALA A 158 21.89 -7.00 -7.73
C ALA A 158 20.78 -5.94 -7.59
N GLU A 159 20.52 -5.17 -8.65
CA GLU A 159 19.44 -4.18 -8.71
C GLU A 159 18.07 -4.83 -8.48
N PHE A 160 17.82 -5.99 -9.08
CA PHE A 160 16.59 -6.75 -8.85
C PHE A 160 16.43 -7.21 -7.40
N LYS A 161 17.49 -7.74 -6.80
CA LYS A 161 17.46 -8.15 -5.38
C LYS A 161 17.18 -6.97 -4.45
N ALA A 162 17.82 -5.83 -4.69
CA ALA A 162 17.58 -4.61 -3.93
C ALA A 162 16.13 -4.13 -4.07
N ALA A 163 15.63 -4.02 -5.31
CA ALA A 163 14.25 -3.61 -5.57
C ALA A 163 13.22 -4.55 -4.92
N ARG A 164 13.49 -5.87 -4.93
CA ARG A 164 12.58 -6.87 -4.35
C ARG A 164 12.58 -6.85 -2.82
N GLN A 165 13.73 -6.56 -2.19
CA GLN A 165 13.82 -6.38 -0.75
C GLN A 165 12.99 -5.18 -0.30
N THR A 166 13.11 -4.04 -0.98
CA THR A 166 12.28 -2.84 -0.73
C THR A 166 10.80 -3.16 -0.90
N GLN A 167 10.41 -3.80 -2.01
CA GLN A 167 9.01 -4.15 -2.26
C GLN A 167 8.42 -5.09 -1.20
N SER A 168 9.22 -5.98 -0.63
CA SER A 168 8.78 -6.91 0.43
C SER A 168 8.61 -6.20 1.78
N ALA A 169 9.52 -5.28 2.12
CA ALA A 169 9.37 -4.41 3.29
C ALA A 169 8.08 -3.58 3.19
N SER A 170 7.85 -2.94 2.05
CA SER A 170 6.65 -2.13 1.84
C SER A 170 5.34 -2.92 1.95
N LYS A 171 5.34 -4.23 1.61
CA LYS A 171 4.17 -5.12 1.80
C LYS A 171 3.90 -5.43 3.27
N GLY A 172 4.95 -5.59 4.08
CA GLY A 172 4.84 -5.72 5.53
C GLY A 172 4.16 -4.49 6.13
N ASP A 173 4.63 -3.31 5.73
CA ASP A 173 4.10 -2.03 6.21
C ASP A 173 2.59 -1.88 5.89
N VAL A 174 2.12 -2.32 4.71
CA VAL A 174 0.69 -2.26 4.35
C VAL A 174 -0.18 -3.07 5.31
N GLN A 175 0.28 -4.26 5.73
CA GLN A 175 -0.50 -5.11 6.64
C GLN A 175 -0.57 -4.50 8.04
N ASP A 176 0.53 -3.92 8.51
CA ASP A 176 0.58 -3.27 9.81
C ASP A 176 -0.20 -1.95 9.82
N ASP A 177 -0.10 -1.16 8.74
CA ASP A 177 -0.93 0.02 8.49
C ASP A 177 -2.42 -0.32 8.58
N SER A 178 -2.88 -1.37 7.90
CA SER A 178 -4.31 -1.75 7.91
C SER A 178 -4.81 -2.11 9.31
N LYS A 179 -4.01 -2.83 10.11
CA LYS A 179 -4.35 -3.17 11.49
C LYS A 179 -4.36 -1.92 12.38
N GLN A 180 -3.35 -1.05 12.22
CA GLN A 180 -3.22 0.18 12.97
C GLN A 180 -4.38 1.14 12.66
N GLU A 181 -4.73 1.32 11.40
CA GLU A 181 -5.88 2.12 10.97
C GLU A 181 -7.16 1.64 11.63
N LYS A 182 -7.44 0.33 11.58
CA LYS A 182 -8.63 -0.26 12.20
C LYS A 182 -8.67 0.01 13.71
N LYS A 183 -7.52 -0.07 14.39
CA LYS A 183 -7.39 0.22 15.82
C LYS A 183 -7.67 1.70 16.12
N LEU A 184 -7.01 2.61 15.39
CA LEU A 184 -7.17 4.06 15.56
C LEU A 184 -8.61 4.50 15.27
N ARG A 185 -9.17 4.03 14.16
CA ARG A 185 -10.56 4.32 13.77
C ARG A 185 -11.56 3.83 14.81
N LYS A 186 -11.36 2.62 15.35
CA LYS A 186 -12.24 2.08 16.41
C LYS A 186 -12.15 2.90 17.69
N ALA A 187 -10.96 3.35 18.08
CA ALA A 187 -10.77 4.20 19.25
C ALA A 187 -11.45 5.57 19.07
N ALA A 188 -11.19 6.23 17.94
CA ALA A 188 -11.82 7.51 17.60
C ALA A 188 -13.36 7.41 17.51
N ALA A 189 -13.88 6.41 16.81
CA ALA A 189 -15.32 6.19 16.71
C ALA A 189 -15.96 5.93 18.08
N ARG A 190 -15.25 5.24 18.98
CA ARG A 190 -15.72 5.05 20.36
C ARG A 190 -15.82 6.39 21.09
N GLN A 191 -14.81 7.24 20.97
CA GLN A 191 -14.83 8.55 21.61
C GLN A 191 -15.95 9.45 21.04
N LEU A 192 -16.14 9.47 19.71
CA LEU A 192 -17.25 10.18 19.07
C LEU A 192 -18.61 9.71 19.61
N LYS A 193 -18.78 8.40 19.84
CA LYS A 193 -19.99 7.85 20.45
C LYS A 193 -20.16 8.28 21.90
N LEU A 194 -19.09 8.30 22.70
CA LEU A 194 -19.15 8.77 24.09
C LEU A 194 -19.57 10.24 24.16
N ASN A 195 -18.98 11.10 23.31
CA ASN A 195 -19.37 12.49 23.19
C ASN A 195 -20.86 12.61 22.80
N LEU A 196 -21.33 11.83 21.82
CA LEU A 196 -22.74 11.84 21.41
C LEU A 196 -23.67 11.46 22.55
N LEU A 197 -23.34 10.41 23.32
CA LEU A 197 -24.14 9.97 24.46
C LEU A 197 -24.17 11.01 25.58
N GLU A 198 -23.04 11.68 25.83
CA GLU A 198 -22.97 12.74 26.83
C GLU A 198 -23.81 13.95 26.41
N GLN A 199 -23.77 14.34 25.13
CA GLN A 199 -24.60 15.41 24.59
C GLN A 199 -26.10 15.06 24.65
N LEU A 200 -26.47 13.83 24.29
CA LEU A 200 -27.85 13.34 24.42
C LEU A 200 -28.34 13.32 25.87
N LYS A 201 -27.45 13.02 26.82
CA LYS A 201 -27.77 13.06 28.26
C LYS A 201 -27.98 14.49 28.74
N GLN A 202 -27.16 15.43 28.28
CA GLN A 202 -27.23 16.84 28.70
C GLN A 202 -28.44 17.57 28.09
N HIS A 203 -28.83 17.18 26.87
CA HIS A 203 -29.91 17.82 26.10
C HIS A 203 -31.07 16.85 25.83
N ILE A 204 -31.53 16.14 26.87
CA ILE A 204 -32.54 15.09 26.72
C ILE A 204 -33.88 15.61 26.15
N ASP A 205 -34.22 16.85 26.47
CA ASP A 205 -35.43 17.55 26.02
C ASP A 205 -35.16 18.49 24.82
N GLU A 206 -33.90 18.59 24.35
CA GLU A 206 -33.45 19.52 23.31
C GLU A 206 -32.58 18.82 22.23
N PRO A 207 -33.14 17.85 21.49
CA PRO A 207 -32.37 17.07 20.52
C PRO A 207 -31.75 17.92 19.40
N GLU A 208 -32.31 19.09 19.09
CA GLU A 208 -31.78 20.05 18.12
C GLU A 208 -30.42 20.60 18.54
N ALA A 209 -30.18 20.76 19.85
CA ALA A 209 -28.90 21.22 20.39
C ALA A 209 -27.78 20.21 20.09
N VAL A 210 -28.09 18.90 20.20
CA VAL A 210 -27.18 17.81 19.85
C VAL A 210 -26.96 17.77 18.34
N GLN A 211 -28.02 17.88 17.53
CA GLN A 211 -27.89 17.90 16.07
C GLN A 211 -26.99 19.02 15.58
N ALA A 212 -26.96 20.15 16.27
CA ALA A 212 -26.14 21.29 15.89
C ALA A 212 -24.63 21.10 16.15
N LEU A 213 -24.25 20.08 16.94
CA LEU A 213 -22.85 19.67 17.19
C LEU A 213 -22.33 18.62 16.20
N TYR A 214 -23.21 18.13 15.33
CA TYR A 214 -22.93 17.07 14.40
C TYR A 214 -23.40 17.44 12.98
N ASP A 215 -22.73 16.95 11.95
CA ASP A 215 -23.24 17.15 10.59
C ASP A 215 -24.36 16.15 10.28
N PRO A 216 -25.55 16.58 9.85
CA PRO A 216 -26.64 15.68 9.50
C PRO A 216 -26.25 14.63 8.44
N LYS A 217 -25.29 14.96 7.55
CA LYS A 217 -24.80 14.02 6.53
C LYS A 217 -24.20 12.74 7.11
N TRP A 218 -23.74 12.77 8.37
CA TRP A 218 -23.16 11.62 9.06
C TRP A 218 -24.20 10.72 9.74
N PHE A 219 -25.45 11.15 9.79
CA PHE A 219 -26.57 10.42 10.40
C PHE A 219 -27.62 9.98 9.36
N ALA A 220 -27.34 10.18 8.06
CA ALA A 220 -28.24 9.77 6.99
C ALA A 220 -28.43 8.24 7.01
N LYS A 221 -29.70 7.82 6.88
CA LYS A 221 -30.14 6.43 6.98
C LYS A 221 -29.30 5.49 6.10
N PRO A 222 -29.02 4.25 6.54
CA PRO A 222 -28.60 3.22 5.60
C PRO A 222 -29.63 3.17 4.47
N GLY A 223 -29.15 3.21 3.23
CA GLY A 223 -30.00 3.11 2.06
C GLY A 223 -30.95 1.92 2.22
N LYS A 224 -32.20 2.08 1.76
CA LYS A 224 -33.16 0.98 1.64
C LYS A 224 -32.53 -0.12 0.78
N GLY A 225 -31.87 -1.09 1.41
CA GLY A 225 -31.10 -2.13 0.74
C GLY A 225 -30.61 -3.22 1.69
N ASP A 226 -30.34 -2.88 2.95
CA ASP A 226 -29.84 -3.83 3.96
C ASP A 226 -30.92 -4.39 4.90
N ALA A 227 -32.20 -4.33 4.52
CA ALA A 227 -33.29 -4.97 5.27
C ALA A 227 -33.65 -6.39 4.77
N GLU A 228 -33.04 -6.86 3.67
CA GLU A 228 -33.24 -8.22 3.16
C GLU A 228 -31.89 -8.91 2.97
N LYS A 229 -31.31 -9.37 4.08
CA LYS A 229 -30.48 -10.58 4.18
C LYS A 229 -30.05 -10.78 5.63
N GLN A 230 -30.97 -11.31 6.43
CA GLN A 230 -30.77 -12.39 7.41
C GLN A 230 -32.11 -12.78 8.02
#